data_AF-A0A7C4TIY5-F1
#
_entry.id   AF-A0A7C4TIY5-F1
#
_cell.length_a   1.000
_cell.length_b   1.000
_cell.length_c   1.000
_cell.angle_alpha   90.00
_cell.angle_beta   90.00
_cell.angle_gamma   90.00
#
_symmetry.space_group_name_H-M   'P 1'
#
loop_
_entity.id
_entity.type
_entity.pdbx_description
1 polymer ?
#
loop_
_entity_poly.entity_id
_entity_poly.type
_entity_poly.pdbx_seq_one_letter_code
_entity_poly.pdbx_strand_id
1 'polypeptide(L)'
;MGRTTLTVRQDTKRLVDQIRRMESVMRKEDVEVFERMIAMGQIHSPEVSTSTLDSFSGFLISILLELAKKIDTMEKLHGNEVV
;
A
#
# COMPACT_ATOMS: atom_id res chain seq x y z
N MET A 1 30.98 7.33 -13.70
CA MET A 1 29.84 6.39 -13.82
C MET A 1 28.81 6.79 -12.78
N GLY A 2 27.77 7.51 -13.20
CA GLY A 2 26.78 8.08 -12.28
C GLY A 2 26.00 6.97 -11.59
N ARG A 3 26.05 6.94 -10.25
CA ARG A 3 25.16 6.14 -9.43
C ARG A 3 23.73 6.59 -9.74
N THR A 4 22.95 5.77 -10.43
CA THR A 4 21.51 6.02 -10.62
C THR A 4 20.82 5.91 -9.26
N THR A 5 20.67 7.04 -8.57
CA THR A 5 19.79 7.13 -7.40
C THR A 5 18.37 6.84 -7.90
N LEU A 6 17.76 5.79 -7.37
CA LEU A 6 16.41 5.42 -7.77
C LEU A 6 15.44 6.46 -7.22
N THR A 7 14.42 6.78 -8.01
CA THR A 7 13.30 7.56 -7.51
C THR A 7 12.49 6.72 -6.54
N VAL A 8 11.84 7.34 -5.55
CA VAL A 8 10.96 6.64 -4.59
C VAL A 8 9.92 5.77 -5.31
N ARG A 9 9.39 6.22 -6.46
CA ARG A 9 8.47 5.43 -7.27
C ARG A 9 9.11 4.15 -7.84
N GLN A 10 10.36 4.22 -8.29
CA GLN A 10 11.10 3.06 -8.77
C GLN A 10 11.45 2.10 -7.64
N ASP A 11 11.78 2.62 -6.46
CA ASP A 11 12.03 1.82 -5.26
C ASP A 11 10.75 1.13 -4.76
N THR A 12 9.62 1.85 -4.69
CA THR A 12 8.31 1.25 -4.37
C THR A 12 7.92 0.19 -5.41
N LYS A 13 8.21 0.41 -6.70
CA LYS A 13 7.95 -0.63 -7.71
C LYS A 13 8.79 -1.89 -7.47
N ARG A 14 10.09 -1.74 -7.18
CA ARG A 14 10.96 -2.88 -6.84
C ARG A 14 10.48 -3.59 -5.59
N LEU A 15 10.05 -2.84 -4.59
CA LEU A 15 9.47 -3.37 -3.36
C LEU A 15 8.25 -4.23 -3.68
N VAL A 16 7.31 -3.71 -4.47
CA VAL A 16 6.12 -4.47 -4.90
C VAL A 16 6.52 -5.73 -5.65
N ASP A 17 7.43 -5.65 -6.63
CA ASP A 17 7.90 -6.83 -7.38
C ASP A 17 8.56 -7.89 -6.48
N GLN A 18 9.21 -7.47 -5.39
CA GLN A 18 9.78 -8.40 -4.41
C GLN A 18 8.69 -9.08 -3.59
N ILE A 19 7.70 -8.33 -3.08
CA ILE A 19 6.65 -8.90 -2.23
C ILE A 19 5.71 -9.76 -3.07
N ARG A 20 5.47 -9.45 -4.35
CA ARG A 20 4.70 -10.29 -5.27
C ARG A 20 5.24 -11.71 -5.44
N ARG A 21 6.53 -11.95 -5.14
CA ARG A 21 7.07 -13.33 -5.14
C ARG A 21 6.35 -14.22 -4.13
N MET A 22 5.76 -13.65 -3.08
CA MET A 22 4.97 -14.37 -2.09
C MET A 22 3.67 -14.93 -2.66
N GLU A 23 3.12 -14.37 -3.74
CA GLU A 23 1.89 -14.86 -4.38
C GLU A 23 2.01 -16.33 -4.80
N SER A 24 3.21 -16.76 -5.18
CA SER A 24 3.49 -18.14 -5.61
C SER A 24 3.28 -19.20 -4.53
N VAL A 25 3.30 -18.80 -3.26
CA VAL A 25 3.14 -19.69 -2.09
C VAL A 25 1.88 -19.39 -1.27
N MET A 26 1.10 -18.39 -1.69
CA MET A 26 -0.14 -18.00 -1.03
C MET A 26 -1.32 -18.84 -1.51
N ARG A 27 -2.33 -18.98 -0.64
CA ARG A 27 -3.62 -19.51 -1.08
C ARG A 27 -4.28 -18.51 -2.02
N LYS A 28 -5.05 -19.00 -2.98
CA LYS A 28 -5.72 -18.14 -3.97
C LYS A 28 -6.59 -17.05 -3.33
N GLU A 29 -7.27 -17.37 -2.23
CA GLU A 29 -8.06 -16.42 -1.44
C GLU A 29 -7.21 -15.27 -0.86
N ASP A 30 -6.01 -15.59 -0.39
CA ASP A 30 -5.08 -14.62 0.19
C ASP A 30 -4.47 -13.72 -0.89
N VAL A 31 -4.22 -14.25 -2.09
CA VAL A 31 -3.68 -13.49 -3.23
C VAL A 31 -4.58 -12.31 -3.59
N GLU A 32 -5.91 -12.49 -3.62
CA GLU A 32 -6.84 -11.40 -3.93
C GLU A 32 -6.85 -10.30 -2.86
N VAL A 33 -6.69 -10.67 -1.59
CA VAL A 33 -6.55 -9.71 -0.49
C VAL A 33 -5.21 -8.98 -0.60
N PHE A 34 -4.15 -9.73 -0.92
CA PHE A 34 -2.79 -9.25 -1.02
C PHE A 34 -2.62 -8.23 -2.16
N GLU A 35 -3.18 -8.49 -3.34
CA GLU A 35 -3.19 -7.53 -4.47
C GLU A 35 -3.93 -6.24 -4.12
N ARG A 36 -5.04 -6.33 -3.37
CA ARG A 36 -5.74 -5.15 -2.86
C ARG A 36 -4.86 -4.33 -1.91
N MET A 37 -4.08 -4.97 -1.05
CA MET A 37 -3.12 -4.29 -0.17
C MET A 37 -2.01 -3.60 -0.97
N ILE A 38 -1.46 -4.26 -2.00
CA ILE A 38 -0.47 -3.64 -2.89
C ILE A 38 -1.03 -2.38 -3.54
N ALA A 39 -2.25 -2.46 -4.08
CA ALA A 39 -2.90 -1.31 -4.69
C ALA A 39 -3.04 -0.14 -3.69
N MET A 40 -3.48 -0.42 -2.45
CA MET A 40 -3.56 0.60 -1.38
C MET A 40 -2.21 1.26 -1.10
N GLY A 41 -1.14 0.46 -1.01
CA GLY A 41 0.21 0.97 -0.78
C GLY A 41 0.77 1.85 -1.92
N GLN A 42 0.25 1.70 -3.13
CA GLN A 42 0.68 2.48 -4.30
C GLN A 42 -0.06 3.81 -4.45
N ILE A 43 -1.27 3.96 -3.88
CA ILE A 43 -2.11 5.17 -4.02
C ILE A 43 -1.34 6.42 -3.57
N HIS A 44 -0.68 6.35 -2.42
CA HIS A 44 0.03 7.48 -1.81
C HIS A 44 1.53 7.51 -2.14
N SER A 45 1.99 6.71 -3.11
CA SER A 45 3.40 6.72 -3.54
C SER A 45 3.95 8.11 -3.91
N PRO A 46 3.18 9.04 -4.51
CA PRO A 46 3.64 10.41 -4.74
C PRO A 46 3.86 11.20 -3.44
N GLU A 47 3.01 11.04 -2.44
CA GLU A 47 3.12 11.71 -1.14
C GLU A 47 4.30 11.17 -0.33
N VAL A 48 4.54 9.86 -0.40
CA VAL A 48 5.74 9.25 0.18
C VAL A 48 7.01 9.80 -0.47
N SER A 49 6.97 10.09 -1.78
CA SER A 49 8.15 10.58 -2.52
C SER A 49 8.60 11.98 -2.11
N THR A 50 7.73 12.77 -1.47
CA THR A 50 8.05 14.09 -0.94
C THR A 50 8.36 14.07 0.56
N SER A 51 8.22 12.91 1.21
CA SER A 51 8.52 12.71 2.62
C SER A 51 9.99 12.31 2.85
N THR A 52 10.49 12.44 4.07
CA THR A 52 11.80 11.91 4.49
C THR A 52 11.78 10.42 4.82
N LEU A 53 10.64 9.75 4.62
CA LEU A 53 10.46 8.34 4.92
C LEU A 53 11.08 7.47 3.82
N ASP A 54 11.58 6.30 4.21
CA ASP A 54 11.99 5.28 3.26
C ASP A 54 10.78 4.68 2.54
N SER A 55 11.01 4.07 1.37
CA SER A 55 9.94 3.55 0.52
C SER A 55 9.11 2.44 1.17
N PHE A 56 9.69 1.64 2.08
CA PHE A 56 8.93 0.58 2.76
C PHE A 56 8.01 1.18 3.83
N SER A 57 8.54 2.06 4.69
CA SER A 57 7.73 2.74 5.70
C SER A 57 6.60 3.54 5.07
N GLY A 58 6.89 4.28 3.99
CA GLY A 58 5.86 5.03 3.28
C GLY A 58 4.81 4.13 2.62
N PHE A 59 5.22 3.02 2.00
CA PHE A 59 4.28 2.03 1.44
C PHE A 59 3.37 1.44 2.52
N LEU A 60 3.91 1.10 3.70
CA LEU A 60 3.14 0.57 4.82
C LEU A 60 2.15 1.61 5.38
N ILE A 61 2.59 2.86 5.58
CA ILE A 61 1.72 3.95 6.03
C ILE A 61 0.58 4.18 5.05
N SER A 62 0.87 4.08 3.75
CA SER A 62 -0.14 4.21 2.68
C SER A 62 -1.24 3.15 2.81
N ILE A 63 -0.86 1.89 3.09
CA ILE A 63 -1.81 0.80 3.34
C ILE A 63 -2.65 1.10 4.58
N LEU A 64 -2.01 1.48 5.69
CA LEU A 64 -2.69 1.76 6.95
C LEU A 64 -3.69 2.92 6.82
N LEU A 65 -3.33 3.97 6.07
CA LEU A 65 -4.18 5.12 5.82
C LEU A 65 -5.46 4.72 5.05
N GLU A 66 -5.32 3.91 4.00
CA GLU A 66 -6.47 3.43 3.23
C GLU A 66 -7.35 2.46 4.01
N LEU A 67 -6.75 1.61 4.86
CA LEU A 67 -7.51 0.76 5.77
C LEU A 67 -8.30 1.58 6.79
N ALA A 68 -7.68 2.61 7.39
CA ALA A 68 -8.36 3.49 8.33
C ALA A 68 -9.57 4.20 7.68
N LYS A 69 -9.40 4.75 6.46
CA LYS A 69 -10.52 5.37 5.72
C LYS A 69 -11.66 4.38 5.45
N LYS A 70 -11.34 3.12 5.13
CA LYS A 70 -12.35 2.08 4.91
C LYS A 70 -13.09 1.76 6.20
N ILE A 71 -12.39 1.64 7.33
CA ILE A 71 -12.98 1.42 8.64
C ILE A 71 -13.92 2.59 8.99
N ASP A 72 -13.46 3.83 8.90
CA ASP A 72 -14.27 5.03 9.15
C ASP A 72 -15.54 5.06 8.28
N THR A 73 -15.41 4.65 7.01
CA THR A 73 -16.54 4.59 6.08
C THR A 73 -17.55 3.52 6.50
N MET A 74 -17.07 2.33 6.91
CA MET A 74 -17.92 1.27 7.43
C MET A 74 -18.62 1.71 8.73
N GLU A 75 -17.91 2.35 9.65
CA GLU A 75 -18.49 2.87 10.90
C GLU A 75 -19.57 3.92 10.63
N LYS A 76 -19.34 4.85 9.70
CA LYS A 76 -20.34 5.86 9.30
C LYS A 76 -21.60 5.26 8.68
N LEU A 77 -21.45 4.20 7.88
CA LEU A 77 -22.59 3.51 7.28
C LEU A 77 -23.44 2.79 8.34
N HIS A 78 -22.80 2.10 9.29
CA HIS A 78 -23.52 1.43 10.39
C HIS A 78 -24.10 2.43 11.42
N GLY A 79 -23.44 3.57 11.64
CA GLY A 79 -23.94 4.65 12.50
C GLY A 79 -25.17 5.38 11.94
N ASN A 80 -25.45 5.24 10.64
CA ASN A 80 -26.61 5.84 9.97
C ASN A 80 -27.86 4.92 9.95
N GLU A 81 -27.78 3.69 10.48
CA GLU A 81 -28.93 2.78 10.56
C GLU A 81 -29.71 2.89 11.89
N VAL A 82 -29.30 3.77 12.81
CA VAL A 82 -29.87 3.89 14.17
C VAL A 82 -30.50 5.26 14.45
N VAL A 83 -30.81 6.07 13.42
CA VAL A 83 -31.53 7.35 13.59
C VAL A 83 -32.80 7.39 12.76
#